data_AF-A0A423WUA1-F1
#
_entry.id   AF-A0A423WUA1-F1
#
_cell.length_a   1.000
_cell.length_b   1.000
_cell.length_c   1.000
_cell.angle_alpha   90.00
_cell.angle_beta   90.00
_cell.angle_gamma   90.00
#
_symmetry.space_group_name_H-M   'P 1'
#
loop_
_entity.id
_entity.type
_entity.pdbx_description
1 polymer ?
#
loop_
_entity_poly.entity_id
_entity_poly.type
_entity_poly.pdbx_seq_one_letter_code
_entity_poly.pdbx_strand_id
1 'polypeptide(L)'
;MGLISLAALAASLVTVNAGTILWDGRFNDLTSSTDLDNWSWSNEVGPYQYYIHGSGDVTEYVNLSPSYKNPADTSSKQGVKITLDSTAYWEGQTMRRTELIPQTTAAINTGTVWYHFSMLANATNYPSIYREHQIAFFESHFTEMKSGWISGESATSDANLQWMVGGTSKWATNLTAGVWHNVAYEIDFSAGTVGFWHSTGGDDLVLAVEPVAASTSSNGADWHLGVLELPRDGYVDADEDFYFSGVYVEGGGLTTGVSGPGGGGSSGSSSSSSSSAVASSTATSSRSTTLSTSTVSTTSKSASSVSTASSATASSTCSAANVCKKEGSDDSQVLEEEVY
;
A
#
# COMPACT_ATOMS: atom_id res chain seq x y z
N MET A 1 -42.43 -34.85 -40.02
CA MET A 1 -42.28 -33.77 -39.02
C MET A 1 -42.57 -34.39 -37.65
N GLY A 2 -41.71 -34.43 -36.65
CA GLY A 2 -40.33 -34.00 -36.47
C GLY A 2 -39.75 -34.79 -35.29
N LEU A 3 -38.45 -35.06 -35.30
CA LEU A 3 -37.75 -35.66 -34.17
C LEU A 3 -37.45 -34.59 -33.13
N ILE A 4 -37.90 -34.80 -31.90
CA ILE A 4 -37.51 -33.99 -30.74
C ILE A 4 -36.20 -34.58 -30.21
N SER A 5 -35.12 -33.83 -30.37
CA SER A 5 -33.78 -34.17 -29.85
C SER A 5 -33.68 -33.63 -28.43
N LEU A 6 -33.58 -34.53 -27.44
CA LEU A 6 -33.40 -34.17 -26.03
C LEU A 6 -31.90 -34.02 -25.76
N ALA A 7 -31.39 -32.78 -25.81
CA ALA A 7 -30.01 -32.48 -25.42
C ALA A 7 -29.93 -32.40 -23.88
N ALA A 8 -29.22 -33.36 -23.28
CA ALA A 8 -28.88 -33.32 -21.86
C ALA A 8 -27.75 -32.31 -21.65
N LEU A 9 -28.05 -31.20 -20.96
CA LEU A 9 -27.06 -30.24 -20.51
C LEU A 9 -26.40 -30.79 -19.25
N ALA A 10 -25.21 -31.38 -19.39
CA ALA A 10 -24.38 -31.75 -18.24
C ALA A 10 -23.78 -30.48 -17.64
N ALA A 11 -24.31 -30.05 -16.50
CA ALA A 11 -23.69 -29.01 -15.69
C ALA A 11 -22.45 -29.61 -15.01
N SER A 12 -21.26 -29.29 -15.52
CA SER A 12 -20.00 -29.57 -14.84
C SER A 12 -19.95 -28.73 -13.55
N LEU A 13 -20.12 -29.37 -12.41
CA LEU A 13 -19.81 -28.77 -11.11
C LEU A 13 -18.30 -28.57 -11.06
N VAL A 14 -17.83 -27.37 -11.34
CA VAL A 14 -16.47 -26.96 -11.02
C VAL A 14 -16.42 -26.83 -9.51
N THR A 15 -15.94 -27.85 -8.83
CA THR A 15 -15.53 -27.72 -7.43
C THR A 15 -14.31 -26.82 -7.40
N VAL A 16 -14.54 -25.54 -7.08
CA VAL A 16 -13.45 -24.60 -6.75
C VAL A 16 -12.83 -25.10 -5.45
N ASN A 17 -11.70 -25.78 -5.56
CA ASN A 17 -10.96 -26.22 -4.40
C ASN A 17 -10.18 -25.01 -3.89
N ALA A 18 -10.73 -24.31 -2.90
CA ALA A 18 -10.04 -23.21 -2.21
C ALA A 18 -8.66 -23.69 -1.72
N GLY A 19 -7.67 -22.80 -1.77
CA GLY A 19 -6.31 -23.08 -1.33
C GLY A 19 -6.21 -23.33 0.18
N THR A 20 -5.05 -23.86 0.58
CA THR A 20 -4.67 -23.95 1.99
C THR A 20 -3.93 -22.68 2.36
N ILE A 21 -4.42 -21.95 3.37
CA ILE A 21 -3.69 -20.80 3.93
C ILE A 21 -2.35 -21.30 4.50
N LEU A 22 -1.24 -20.79 3.98
CA LEU A 22 0.13 -21.05 4.44
C LEU A 22 0.54 -20.10 5.56
N TRP A 23 0.09 -18.84 5.46
CA TRP A 23 0.31 -17.80 6.47
C TRP A 23 -0.90 -16.86 6.49
N ASP A 24 -1.33 -16.47 7.69
CA ASP A 24 -2.52 -15.65 7.91
C ASP A 24 -2.15 -14.29 8.53
N GLY A 25 -2.27 -13.24 7.73
CA GLY A 25 -2.00 -11.85 8.10
C GLY A 25 -3.25 -11.04 8.42
N ARG A 26 -4.43 -11.66 8.58
CA ARG A 26 -5.71 -10.94 8.67
C ARG A 26 -5.95 -10.18 9.98
N PHE A 27 -4.94 -10.06 10.84
CA PHE A 27 -4.99 -9.39 12.16
C PHE A 27 -6.07 -9.95 13.10
N ASN A 28 -6.54 -11.17 12.85
CA ASN A 28 -7.62 -11.81 13.61
C ASN A 28 -7.22 -12.21 15.02
N ASP A 29 -5.93 -12.43 15.24
CA ASP A 29 -5.32 -12.85 16.50
C ASP A 29 -4.71 -11.68 17.28
N LEU A 30 -4.77 -10.46 16.73
CA LEU A 30 -4.37 -9.25 17.42
C LEU A 30 -5.61 -8.55 17.99
N THR A 31 -5.49 -8.02 19.20
CA THR A 31 -6.50 -7.16 19.83
C THR A 31 -6.33 -5.71 19.38
N SER A 32 -5.09 -5.26 19.25
CA SER A 32 -4.76 -3.93 18.71
C SER A 32 -3.37 -3.93 18.08
N SER A 33 -2.95 -2.82 17.47
CA SER A 33 -1.62 -2.72 16.87
C SER A 33 -0.47 -2.78 17.88
N THR A 34 -0.70 -2.50 19.17
CA THR A 34 0.32 -2.67 20.21
C THR A 34 0.75 -4.12 20.41
N ASP A 35 -0.03 -5.09 19.91
CA ASP A 35 0.38 -6.49 19.96
C ASP A 35 1.58 -6.78 19.03
N LEU A 36 1.87 -5.89 18.07
CA LEU A 36 3.06 -5.95 17.22
C LEU A 36 4.35 -5.71 18.02
N ASP A 37 4.29 -4.96 19.13
CA ASP A 37 5.45 -4.70 20.00
C ASP A 37 5.93 -5.97 20.75
N ASN A 38 5.16 -7.06 20.71
CA ASN A 38 5.58 -8.34 21.29
C ASN A 38 6.63 -9.06 20.44
N TRP A 39 6.72 -8.73 19.15
CA TRP A 39 7.75 -9.27 18.25
C TRP A 39 9.09 -8.56 18.49
N SER A 40 10.18 -9.31 18.45
CA SER A 40 11.53 -8.76 18.36
C SER A 40 12.47 -9.78 17.71
N TRP A 41 13.66 -9.35 17.28
CA TRP A 41 14.72 -10.27 16.82
C TRP A 41 15.09 -11.36 17.83
N SER A 42 14.85 -11.14 19.12
CA SER A 42 15.10 -12.14 20.18
C SER A 42 13.87 -12.98 20.55
N ASN A 43 12.70 -12.62 20.04
CA ASN A 43 11.41 -13.23 20.34
C ASN A 43 10.46 -13.04 19.15
N GLU A 44 10.70 -13.79 18.08
CA GLU A 44 9.99 -13.66 16.81
C GLU A 44 8.60 -14.34 16.85
N VAL A 45 7.71 -13.77 17.66
CA VAL A 45 6.34 -14.27 17.89
C VAL A 45 5.31 -13.49 17.09
N GLY A 46 4.10 -14.06 16.95
CA GLY A 46 3.01 -13.43 16.22
C GLY A 46 3.13 -13.57 14.71
N PRO A 47 2.20 -12.98 13.94
CA PRO A 47 2.11 -13.18 12.50
C PRO A 47 2.99 -12.21 11.69
N TYR A 48 3.52 -11.14 12.31
CA TYR A 48 4.26 -10.09 11.63
C TYR A 48 5.57 -9.75 12.34
N GLN A 49 6.61 -9.53 11.55
CA GLN A 49 7.79 -8.77 11.96
C GLN A 49 7.46 -7.28 11.85
N TYR A 50 7.83 -6.52 12.86
CA TYR A 50 7.60 -5.08 12.92
C TYR A 50 8.88 -4.39 13.39
N TYR A 51 9.65 -3.89 12.41
CA TYR A 51 10.89 -3.15 12.68
C TYR A 51 11.16 -2.04 11.66
N ILE A 52 10.46 -2.01 10.52
CA ILE A 52 10.60 -0.98 9.48
C ILE A 52 9.54 0.10 9.73
N HIS A 53 9.87 1.00 10.65
CA HIS A 53 9.02 2.11 11.06
C HIS A 53 9.84 3.30 11.56
N GLY A 54 9.17 4.42 11.81
CA GLY A 54 9.76 5.61 12.41
C GLY A 54 10.05 5.49 13.90
N SER A 55 10.47 6.59 14.54
CA SER A 55 10.86 6.60 15.95
C SER A 55 9.71 6.65 16.97
N GLY A 56 8.49 6.88 16.51
CA GLY A 56 7.29 7.02 17.33
C GLY A 56 6.67 5.70 17.76
N ASP A 57 5.60 5.80 18.54
CA ASP A 57 4.87 4.62 19.02
C ASP A 57 4.16 3.91 17.85
N VAL A 58 3.96 2.60 17.95
CA VAL A 58 3.26 1.81 16.90
C VAL A 58 1.90 2.39 16.51
N THR A 59 1.19 3.04 17.43
CA THR A 59 -0.11 3.66 17.17
C THR A 59 -0.05 4.92 16.30
N GLU A 60 1.13 5.50 16.07
CA GLU A 60 1.31 6.57 15.08
C GLU A 60 1.24 6.00 13.66
N TYR A 61 1.79 4.80 13.46
CA TYR A 61 2.00 4.20 12.14
C TYR A 61 0.99 3.11 11.78
N VAL A 62 0.53 2.33 12.76
CA VAL A 62 -0.31 1.15 12.55
C VAL A 62 -1.49 1.20 13.50
N ASN A 63 -2.70 1.14 12.95
CA ASN A 63 -3.93 1.13 13.74
C ASN A 63 -4.90 0.07 13.22
N LEU A 64 -5.52 -0.69 14.10
CA LEU A 64 -6.49 -1.71 13.73
C LEU A 64 -7.92 -1.26 14.03
N SER A 65 -8.86 -1.56 13.13
CA SER A 65 -10.29 -1.30 13.34
C SER A 65 -11.16 -2.15 12.44
N PRO A 66 -12.36 -2.58 12.88
CA PRO A 66 -13.38 -3.13 12.00
C PRO A 66 -13.81 -2.21 10.86
N SER A 67 -13.60 -0.89 10.99
CA SER A 67 -13.90 0.09 9.95
C SER A 67 -12.82 0.22 8.87
N TYR A 68 -11.64 -0.39 9.08
CA TYR A 68 -10.48 -0.28 8.19
C TYR A 68 -10.35 -1.47 7.23
N LYS A 69 -11.36 -2.35 7.16
CA LYS A 69 -11.37 -3.50 6.24
C LYS A 69 -12.36 -3.35 5.11
N ASN A 70 -12.17 -4.17 4.07
CA ASN A 70 -13.20 -4.40 3.08
C ASN A 70 -14.46 -4.94 3.78
N PRO A 71 -15.61 -4.27 3.68
CA PRO A 71 -16.84 -4.75 4.31
C PRO A 71 -17.29 -6.11 3.78
N ALA A 72 -16.91 -6.47 2.54
CA ALA A 72 -17.20 -7.78 1.94
C ALA A 72 -16.27 -8.90 2.47
N ASP A 73 -15.11 -8.55 3.04
CA ASP A 73 -14.23 -9.52 3.70
C ASP A 73 -14.79 -9.88 5.08
N THR A 74 -15.62 -10.91 5.13
CA THR A 74 -16.19 -11.40 6.39
C THR A 74 -15.23 -12.24 7.24
N SER A 75 -14.05 -12.58 6.70
CA SER A 75 -13.07 -13.40 7.41
C SER A 75 -12.08 -12.59 8.25
N SER A 76 -11.84 -11.32 7.90
CA SER A 76 -11.13 -10.37 8.75
C SER A 76 -12.06 -9.72 9.78
N LYS A 77 -11.68 -9.78 11.05
CA LYS A 77 -12.34 -9.07 12.17
C LYS A 77 -12.10 -7.56 12.10
N GLN A 78 -10.94 -7.16 11.61
CA GLN A 78 -10.48 -5.79 11.50
C GLN A 78 -9.56 -5.63 10.29
N GLY A 79 -9.45 -4.41 9.80
CA GLY A 79 -8.39 -4.04 8.86
C GLY A 79 -7.33 -3.22 9.58
N VAL A 80 -6.30 -2.88 8.83
CA VAL A 80 -5.18 -2.06 9.30
C VAL A 80 -5.16 -0.76 8.53
N LYS A 81 -4.94 0.35 9.25
CA LYS A 81 -4.54 1.64 8.69
C LYS A 81 -3.03 1.77 8.90
N ILE A 82 -2.30 1.89 7.80
CA ILE A 82 -0.88 2.19 7.73
C ILE A 82 -0.74 3.68 7.43
N THR A 83 -0.11 4.40 8.35
CA THR A 83 0.14 5.83 8.27
C THR A 83 1.59 6.07 7.90
N LEU A 84 1.86 6.90 6.89
CA LEU A 84 3.11 7.62 6.80
C LEU A 84 2.87 9.01 7.38
N ASP A 85 3.71 9.45 8.30
CA ASP A 85 3.71 10.81 8.85
C ASP A 85 5.10 11.45 8.66
N SER A 86 5.37 12.58 9.31
CA SER A 86 6.68 13.24 9.27
C SER A 86 7.81 12.50 10.03
N THR A 87 7.48 11.45 10.79
CA THR A 87 8.43 10.69 11.62
C THR A 87 8.70 9.28 11.11
N ALA A 88 7.94 8.80 10.12
CA ALA A 88 8.01 7.49 9.49
C ALA A 88 9.31 7.25 8.67
N TYR A 89 10.48 7.58 9.21
CA TYR A 89 11.79 7.36 8.60
C TYR A 89 12.55 6.29 9.36
N TRP A 90 12.81 5.16 8.71
CA TRP A 90 13.53 4.04 9.30
C TRP A 90 15.04 4.19 9.10
N GLU A 91 15.83 3.97 10.15
CA GLU A 91 17.31 3.93 10.13
C GLU A 91 18.00 5.12 9.43
N GLY A 92 17.42 6.33 9.52
CA GLY A 92 17.99 7.54 8.91
C GLY A 92 17.94 7.55 7.38
N GLN A 93 17.13 6.67 6.77
CA GLN A 93 16.84 6.71 5.34
C GLN A 93 16.08 8.00 4.97
N THR A 94 16.05 8.28 3.67
CA THR A 94 15.35 9.46 3.12
C THR A 94 13.95 9.15 2.58
N MET A 95 13.56 7.88 2.63
CA MET A 95 12.25 7.39 2.23
C MET A 95 11.37 7.23 3.47
N ARG A 96 10.09 7.57 3.35
CA ARG A 96 9.11 7.29 4.41
C ARG A 96 8.68 5.84 4.30
N ARG A 97 8.64 5.12 5.42
CA ARG A 97 8.39 3.68 5.46
C ARG A 97 7.56 3.30 6.68
N THR A 98 6.53 2.50 6.45
CA THR A 98 5.84 1.73 7.49
C THR A 98 5.44 0.41 6.88
N GLU A 99 6.11 -0.65 7.30
CA GLU A 99 6.03 -1.96 6.65
C GLU A 99 5.98 -3.08 7.69
N LEU A 100 5.15 -4.07 7.41
CA LEU A 100 5.04 -5.32 8.15
C LEU A 100 5.51 -6.45 7.24
N ILE A 101 6.29 -7.38 7.78
CA ILE A 101 6.79 -8.55 7.03
C ILE A 101 6.17 -9.82 7.64
N PRO A 102 5.76 -10.83 6.86
CA PRO A 102 5.30 -12.11 7.41
C PRO A 102 6.31 -12.73 8.38
N GLN A 103 5.88 -13.03 9.60
CA GLN A 103 6.60 -13.90 10.52
C GLN A 103 6.08 -15.33 10.32
N THR A 104 6.85 -16.18 9.64
CA THR A 104 6.44 -17.55 9.34
C THR A 104 7.62 -18.49 9.09
N THR A 105 7.37 -19.79 9.24
CA THR A 105 8.25 -20.87 8.77
C THR A 105 7.66 -21.65 7.60
N ALA A 106 6.45 -21.28 7.15
CA ALA A 106 5.81 -21.88 6.00
C ALA A 106 6.56 -21.52 4.71
N ALA A 107 6.50 -22.41 3.73
CA ALA A 107 7.20 -22.25 2.45
C ALA A 107 6.46 -21.30 1.49
N ILE A 108 6.22 -20.06 1.94
CA ILE A 108 5.52 -19.01 1.18
C ILE A 108 6.30 -18.53 -0.06
N ASN A 109 7.56 -18.93 -0.20
CA ASN A 109 8.45 -18.60 -1.31
C ASN A 109 8.78 -19.79 -2.23
N THR A 110 7.93 -20.84 -2.27
CA THR A 110 8.18 -22.05 -3.06
C THR A 110 6.96 -22.52 -3.83
N GLY A 111 7.18 -23.11 -5.02
CA GLY A 111 6.09 -23.57 -5.88
C GLY A 111 5.18 -22.42 -6.33
N THR A 112 3.92 -22.75 -6.60
CA THR A 112 2.87 -21.76 -6.89
C THR A 112 2.15 -21.36 -5.61
N VAL A 113 2.12 -20.06 -5.32
CA VAL A 113 1.45 -19.47 -4.17
C VAL A 113 0.71 -18.20 -4.56
N TRP A 114 -0.28 -17.82 -3.75
CA TRP A 114 -1.10 -16.63 -3.97
C TRP A 114 -0.96 -15.68 -2.78
N TYR A 115 -0.41 -14.50 -3.02
CA TYR A 115 -0.26 -13.45 -2.02
C TYR A 115 -1.46 -12.51 -2.09
N HIS A 116 -2.37 -12.65 -1.14
CA HIS A 116 -3.62 -11.88 -1.07
C HIS A 116 -3.46 -10.63 -0.23
N PHE A 117 -4.06 -9.54 -0.68
CA PHE A 117 -4.35 -8.36 0.12
C PHE A 117 -5.47 -7.56 -0.55
N SER A 118 -6.26 -6.88 0.24
CA SER A 118 -7.12 -5.79 -0.23
C SER A 118 -6.52 -4.47 0.21
N MET A 119 -6.59 -3.44 -0.62
CA MET A 119 -6.11 -2.10 -0.28
C MET A 119 -7.10 -1.00 -0.67
N LEU A 120 -7.04 0.11 0.06
CA LEU A 120 -7.84 1.31 -0.18
C LEU A 120 -7.06 2.54 0.28
N ALA A 121 -7.32 3.68 -0.38
CA ALA A 121 -6.97 5.01 0.12
C ALA A 121 -8.26 5.83 0.33
N ASN A 122 -8.32 6.65 1.38
CA ASN A 122 -9.44 7.55 1.64
C ASN A 122 -9.11 8.99 1.23
N ALA A 123 -10.14 9.83 1.05
CA ALA A 123 -9.92 11.23 0.68
C ALA A 123 -9.19 12.05 1.77
N THR A 124 -9.34 11.66 3.04
CA THR A 124 -8.54 12.19 4.15
C THR A 124 -7.18 11.51 4.14
N ASN A 125 -6.10 12.30 4.27
CA ASN A 125 -4.72 11.80 4.21
C ASN A 125 -4.47 10.95 2.96
N TYR A 126 -4.99 11.42 1.82
CA TYR A 126 -4.87 10.70 0.57
C TYR A 126 -3.40 10.68 0.08
N PRO A 127 -2.89 9.54 -0.44
CA PRO A 127 -1.51 9.42 -0.91
C PRO A 127 -1.13 10.46 -1.95
N SER A 128 0.07 11.02 -1.86
CA SER A 128 0.55 12.02 -2.81
C SER A 128 0.57 11.48 -4.25
N ILE A 129 -0.19 12.12 -5.15
CA ILE A 129 -0.10 11.83 -6.59
C ILE A 129 1.21 12.33 -7.21
N TYR A 130 2.07 13.00 -6.44
CA TYR A 130 3.29 13.65 -6.89
C TYR A 130 4.56 12.93 -6.44
N ARG A 131 4.47 11.87 -5.64
CA ARG A 131 5.61 11.10 -5.17
C ARG A 131 5.40 9.64 -5.50
N GLU A 132 6.49 8.89 -5.63
CA GLU A 132 6.39 7.47 -5.92
C GLU A 132 6.17 6.72 -4.62
N HIS A 133 5.11 5.90 -4.61
CA HIS A 133 4.89 4.91 -3.57
C HIS A 133 5.18 3.52 -4.10
N GLN A 134 5.82 2.70 -3.28
CA GLN A 134 6.03 1.27 -3.48
C GLN A 134 5.23 0.55 -2.40
N ILE A 135 4.30 -0.32 -2.80
CA ILE A 135 3.23 -0.84 -1.95
C ILE A 135 3.15 -2.36 -2.11
N ALA A 136 3.03 -3.07 -0.99
CA ALA A 136 2.91 -4.54 -0.99
C ALA A 136 4.00 -5.21 -1.86
N PHE A 137 5.25 -4.81 -1.67
CA PHE A 137 6.38 -5.13 -2.55
C PHE A 137 7.26 -6.23 -1.97
N PHE A 138 7.97 -6.97 -2.82
CA PHE A 138 9.10 -7.81 -2.37
C PHE A 138 10.38 -6.98 -2.36
N GLU A 139 11.34 -7.28 -1.47
CA GLU A 139 12.63 -6.56 -1.36
C GLU A 139 13.39 -6.46 -2.70
N SER A 140 13.29 -7.48 -3.57
CA SER A 140 13.92 -7.44 -4.89
C SER A 140 13.11 -6.69 -5.97
N HIS A 141 11.93 -6.18 -5.61
CA HIS A 141 10.97 -5.48 -6.49
C HIS A 141 10.61 -6.28 -7.76
N PHE A 142 10.63 -7.62 -7.70
CA PHE A 142 10.22 -8.45 -8.85
C PHE A 142 8.74 -8.27 -9.17
N THR A 143 7.90 -8.02 -8.16
CA THR A 143 6.50 -7.61 -8.27
C THR A 143 6.14 -6.66 -7.13
N GLU A 144 5.27 -5.68 -7.40
CA GLU A 144 4.80 -4.70 -6.43
C GLU A 144 3.60 -3.90 -6.98
N MET A 145 2.87 -3.22 -6.10
CA MET A 145 2.00 -2.12 -6.50
C MET A 145 2.78 -0.81 -6.42
N LYS A 146 2.48 0.15 -7.30
CA LYS A 146 2.94 1.53 -7.20
C LYS A 146 1.79 2.52 -7.32
N SER A 147 1.94 3.68 -6.72
CA SER A 147 1.06 4.83 -6.96
C SER A 147 1.85 6.12 -7.01
N GLY A 148 1.17 7.18 -7.46
CA GLY A 148 1.77 8.49 -7.58
C GLY A 148 2.79 8.58 -8.73
N TRP A 149 3.44 9.73 -8.86
CA TRP A 149 4.41 9.97 -9.92
C TRP A 149 5.62 9.03 -9.77
N ILE A 150 5.82 8.13 -10.72
CA ILE A 150 6.96 7.20 -10.71
C ILE A 150 8.22 7.94 -11.18
N SER A 151 9.32 7.74 -10.45
CA SER A 151 10.58 8.41 -10.69
C SER A 151 11.07 8.19 -12.11
N GLY A 152 11.31 9.30 -12.83
CA GLY A 152 11.76 9.29 -14.22
C GLY A 152 10.64 9.38 -15.25
N GLU A 153 9.36 9.35 -14.84
CA GLU A 153 8.27 9.61 -15.75
C GLU A 153 8.19 11.08 -16.19
N SER A 154 7.76 11.30 -17.43
CA SER A 154 7.65 12.64 -18.02
C SER A 154 6.53 13.51 -17.43
N ALA A 155 5.52 12.90 -16.84
CA ALA A 155 4.42 13.61 -16.17
C ALA A 155 4.90 14.27 -14.87
N THR A 156 4.10 15.17 -14.32
CA THR A 156 4.40 15.79 -13.00
C THR A 156 3.61 15.15 -11.87
N SER A 157 2.60 14.35 -12.18
CA SER A 157 1.72 13.65 -11.24
C SER A 157 1.16 12.41 -11.92
N ASP A 158 0.83 11.39 -11.12
CA ASP A 158 0.04 10.25 -11.58
C ASP A 158 -0.97 9.86 -10.49
N ALA A 159 -2.23 9.66 -10.90
CA ALA A 159 -3.32 9.26 -10.02
C ALA A 159 -3.62 7.76 -10.09
N ASN A 160 -2.81 6.99 -10.82
CA ASN A 160 -3.02 5.57 -10.97
C ASN A 160 -2.47 4.77 -9.78
N LEU A 161 -3.18 3.68 -9.48
CA LEU A 161 -2.63 2.49 -8.87
C LEU A 161 -2.15 1.57 -9.99
N GLN A 162 -0.88 1.16 -9.93
CA GLN A 162 -0.22 0.36 -10.96
C GLN A 162 0.29 -0.93 -10.36
N TRP A 163 0.19 -2.03 -11.09
CA TRP A 163 0.89 -3.27 -10.77
C TRP A 163 2.13 -3.40 -11.66
N MET A 164 3.27 -3.63 -11.02
CA MET A 164 4.58 -3.62 -11.62
C MET A 164 5.19 -5.02 -11.61
N VAL A 165 5.92 -5.35 -12.68
CA VAL A 165 6.80 -6.53 -12.73
C VAL A 165 8.17 -6.09 -13.22
N GLY A 166 9.21 -6.31 -12.40
CA GLY A 166 10.58 -5.88 -12.68
C GLY A 166 10.68 -4.39 -13.00
N GLY A 167 9.97 -3.55 -12.24
CA GLY A 167 9.93 -2.10 -12.43
C GLY A 167 9.14 -1.62 -13.65
N THR A 168 8.44 -2.50 -14.39
CA THR A 168 7.60 -2.12 -15.54
C THR A 168 6.13 -2.34 -15.23
N SER A 169 5.31 -1.31 -15.46
CA SER A 169 3.85 -1.40 -15.31
C SER A 169 3.25 -2.41 -16.29
N LYS A 170 2.46 -3.35 -15.75
CA LYS A 170 1.74 -4.37 -16.53
C LYS A 170 0.23 -4.16 -16.48
N TRP A 171 -0.25 -3.46 -15.46
CA TRP A 171 -1.64 -3.11 -15.27
C TRP A 171 -1.74 -1.79 -14.50
N ALA A 172 -2.76 -0.99 -14.79
CA ALA A 172 -3.02 0.25 -14.08
C ALA A 172 -4.52 0.56 -14.06
N THR A 173 -4.95 1.22 -13.01
CA THR A 173 -6.28 1.84 -12.86
C THR A 173 -6.15 3.13 -12.06
N ASN A 174 -7.16 4.00 -12.08
CA ASN A 174 -7.18 5.13 -11.16
C ASN A 174 -7.31 4.65 -9.70
N LEU A 175 -6.49 5.18 -8.79
CA LEU A 175 -6.66 4.97 -7.35
C LEU A 175 -7.82 5.85 -6.87
N THR A 176 -9.04 5.33 -6.93
CA THR A 176 -10.21 6.11 -6.53
C THR A 176 -10.42 6.05 -5.03
N ALA A 177 -10.49 7.21 -4.37
CA ALA A 177 -10.70 7.28 -2.93
C ALA A 177 -11.98 6.52 -2.50
N GLY A 178 -11.87 5.72 -1.45
CA GLY A 178 -12.98 4.94 -0.90
C GLY A 178 -13.28 3.63 -1.65
N VAL A 179 -12.51 3.28 -2.68
CA VAL A 179 -12.65 2.02 -3.42
C VAL A 179 -11.66 0.99 -2.88
N TRP A 180 -12.19 -0.18 -2.49
CA TRP A 180 -11.36 -1.34 -2.17
C TRP A 180 -10.89 -2.00 -3.46
N HIS A 181 -9.58 -2.19 -3.58
CA HIS A 181 -8.92 -2.98 -4.62
C HIS A 181 -8.46 -4.30 -3.99
N ASN A 182 -9.04 -5.41 -4.45
CA ASN A 182 -8.66 -6.74 -4.00
C ASN A 182 -7.60 -7.28 -4.95
N VAL A 183 -6.51 -7.83 -4.43
CA VAL A 183 -5.36 -8.27 -5.20
C VAL A 183 -4.94 -9.66 -4.76
N ALA A 184 -4.58 -10.50 -5.73
CA ALA A 184 -3.70 -11.63 -5.48
C ALA A 184 -2.56 -11.67 -6.51
N TYR A 185 -1.31 -11.72 -6.03
CA TYR A 185 -0.18 -12.08 -6.89
C TYR A 185 -0.14 -13.60 -7.03
N GLU A 186 -0.26 -14.11 -8.26
CA GLU A 186 -0.05 -15.53 -8.56
C GLU A 186 1.43 -15.73 -8.87
N ILE A 187 2.20 -16.25 -7.91
CA ILE A 187 3.65 -16.37 -8.03
C ILE A 187 4.01 -17.85 -8.18
N ASP A 188 4.67 -18.20 -9.28
CA ASP A 188 5.33 -19.49 -9.44
C ASP A 188 6.84 -19.31 -9.32
N PHE A 189 7.36 -19.62 -8.14
CA PHE A 189 8.79 -19.54 -7.81
C PHE A 189 9.65 -20.56 -8.57
N SER A 190 9.04 -21.64 -9.09
CA SER A 190 9.75 -22.66 -9.86
C SER A 190 9.85 -22.27 -11.35
N ALA A 191 8.78 -21.68 -11.89
CA ALA A 191 8.72 -21.22 -13.28
C ALA A 191 9.32 -19.82 -13.48
N GLY A 192 9.48 -19.03 -12.43
CA GLY A 192 9.97 -17.66 -12.54
C GLY A 192 8.92 -16.74 -13.15
N THR A 193 7.67 -16.84 -12.69
CA THR A 193 6.56 -16.05 -13.25
C THR A 193 5.67 -15.45 -12.18
N VAL A 194 5.06 -14.32 -12.50
CA VAL A 194 4.03 -13.68 -11.67
C VAL A 194 2.84 -13.22 -12.51
N GLY A 195 1.64 -13.61 -12.10
CA GLY A 195 0.35 -13.14 -12.63
C GLY A 195 -0.36 -12.21 -11.64
N PHE A 196 -1.38 -11.50 -12.13
CA PHE A 196 -2.10 -10.51 -11.35
C PHE A 196 -3.60 -10.74 -11.40
N TRP A 197 -4.17 -11.02 -10.24
CA TRP A 197 -5.60 -11.13 -10.03
C TRP A 197 -6.10 -9.88 -9.33
N HIS A 198 -7.22 -9.34 -9.80
CA HIS A 198 -7.76 -8.09 -9.29
C HIS A 198 -9.28 -8.08 -9.32
N SER A 199 -9.88 -7.39 -8.36
CA SER A 199 -11.27 -6.96 -8.40
C SER A 199 -11.45 -5.70 -7.54
N THR A 200 -12.67 -5.16 -7.50
CA THR A 200 -13.01 -4.05 -6.61
C THR A 200 -14.21 -4.34 -5.73
N GLY A 201 -14.26 -3.71 -4.56
CA GLY A 201 -15.39 -3.84 -3.64
C GLY A 201 -15.60 -5.29 -3.22
N GLY A 202 -16.81 -5.81 -3.42
CA GLY A 202 -17.20 -7.17 -3.03
C GLY A 202 -17.07 -8.23 -4.14
N ASP A 203 -16.57 -7.86 -5.31
CA ASP A 203 -16.52 -8.77 -6.47
C ASP A 203 -15.40 -9.79 -6.33
N ASP A 204 -15.62 -11.00 -6.85
CA ASP A 204 -14.59 -12.05 -6.89
C ASP A 204 -13.39 -11.61 -7.74
N LEU A 205 -12.19 -12.02 -7.33
CA LEU A 205 -10.96 -11.83 -8.08
C LEU A 205 -11.07 -12.45 -9.48
N VAL A 206 -10.65 -11.69 -10.48
CA VAL A 206 -10.48 -12.17 -11.85
C VAL A 206 -9.03 -11.98 -12.28
N LEU A 207 -8.54 -12.88 -13.13
CA LEU A 207 -7.21 -12.75 -13.70
C LEU A 207 -7.19 -11.52 -14.62
N ALA A 208 -6.46 -10.50 -14.19
CA ALA A 208 -6.33 -9.24 -14.93
C ALA A 208 -5.12 -9.26 -15.85
N VAL A 209 -4.04 -9.93 -15.45
CA VAL A 209 -2.86 -10.17 -16.29
C VAL A 209 -2.35 -11.59 -16.10
N GLU A 210 -2.26 -12.33 -17.21
CA GLU A 210 -1.64 -13.67 -17.27
C GLU A 210 -0.21 -13.66 -16.72
N PRO A 211 0.28 -14.76 -16.13
CA PRO A 211 1.64 -14.85 -15.62
C PRO A 211 2.70 -14.42 -16.64
N VAL A 212 3.55 -13.47 -16.23
CA VAL A 212 4.69 -12.98 -17.00
C VAL A 212 6.00 -13.37 -16.32
N ALA A 213 7.07 -13.49 -17.11
CA ALA A 213 8.40 -13.82 -16.57
C ALA A 213 8.90 -12.74 -15.60
N ALA A 214 9.46 -13.17 -14.47
CA ALA A 214 10.05 -12.33 -13.44
C ALA A 214 11.18 -13.07 -12.70
N SER A 215 12.11 -12.32 -12.12
CA SER A 215 13.16 -12.88 -11.26
C SER A 215 12.62 -13.16 -9.86
N THR A 216 11.70 -14.12 -9.73
CA THR A 216 11.00 -14.44 -8.47
C THR A 216 11.97 -15.05 -7.46
N SER A 217 12.60 -14.19 -6.66
CA SER A 217 13.48 -14.57 -5.55
C SER A 217 12.95 -13.96 -4.28
N SER A 218 12.68 -14.80 -3.30
CA SER A 218 12.25 -14.41 -1.95
C SER A 218 12.91 -15.32 -0.92
N ASN A 219 13.29 -14.78 0.24
CA ASN A 219 13.77 -15.55 1.38
C ASN A 219 12.64 -16.00 2.33
N GLY A 220 11.38 -15.65 2.05
CA GLY A 220 10.22 -15.93 2.90
C GLY A 220 9.97 -14.91 4.02
N ALA A 221 10.81 -13.89 4.13
CA ALA A 221 10.74 -12.79 5.10
C ALA A 221 11.14 -11.44 4.45
N ASP A 222 10.70 -11.23 3.21
CA ASP A 222 11.04 -10.07 2.38
C ASP A 222 9.88 -9.58 1.53
N TRP A 223 8.64 -9.90 1.94
CA TRP A 223 7.43 -9.28 1.42
C TRP A 223 6.93 -8.23 2.39
N HIS A 224 6.85 -6.99 1.92
CA HIS A 224 6.57 -5.81 2.70
C HIS A 224 5.10 -5.43 2.55
N LEU A 225 4.26 -5.89 3.48
CA LEU A 225 2.92 -5.35 3.63
C LEU A 225 3.00 -3.96 4.24
N GLY A 226 2.90 -2.95 3.39
CA GLY A 226 2.96 -1.56 3.80
C GLY A 226 3.32 -0.67 2.64
N VAL A 227 3.93 0.46 2.96
CA VAL A 227 4.25 1.50 1.98
C VAL A 227 5.63 2.08 2.23
N LEU A 228 6.39 2.21 1.14
CA LEU A 228 7.56 3.05 1.02
C LEU A 228 7.23 4.22 0.11
N GLU A 229 7.54 5.46 0.51
CA GLU A 229 7.40 6.65 -0.32
C GLU A 229 8.77 7.30 -0.58
N LEU A 230 9.12 7.47 -1.86
CA LEU A 230 10.34 8.15 -2.25
C LEU A 230 10.23 9.67 -2.04
N PRO A 231 11.31 10.35 -1.64
CA PRO A 231 11.35 11.80 -1.57
C PRO A 231 11.28 12.42 -2.98
N ARG A 232 10.77 13.66 -3.06
CA ARG A 232 10.81 14.45 -4.29
C ARG A 232 11.05 15.92 -3.98
N ASP A 233 12.07 16.50 -4.60
CA ASP A 233 12.39 17.92 -4.45
C ASP A 233 11.18 18.81 -4.74
N GLY A 234 10.91 19.74 -3.81
CA GLY A 234 9.78 20.67 -3.91
C GLY A 234 8.44 20.13 -3.38
N TYR A 235 8.39 18.88 -2.91
CA TYR A 235 7.22 18.28 -2.27
C TYR A 235 7.54 17.94 -0.82
N VAL A 236 6.83 18.57 0.11
CA VAL A 236 6.95 18.31 1.55
C VAL A 236 6.06 17.15 1.95
N ASP A 237 6.42 16.51 3.06
CA ASP A 237 5.59 15.46 3.65
C ASP A 237 4.22 16.00 4.05
N ALA A 238 3.21 15.16 3.85
CA ALA A 238 1.90 15.25 4.45
C ALA A 238 1.55 13.87 5.02
N ASP A 239 0.68 13.82 6.03
CA ASP A 239 0.20 12.55 6.55
C ASP A 239 -0.56 11.79 5.46
N GLU A 240 -0.26 10.51 5.30
CA GLU A 240 -0.86 9.64 4.30
C GLU A 240 -1.34 8.35 4.94
N ASP A 241 -2.57 7.95 4.64
CA ASP A 241 -3.22 6.77 5.19
C ASP A 241 -3.57 5.76 4.11
N PHE A 242 -3.07 4.54 4.27
CA PHE A 242 -3.38 3.38 3.45
C PHE A 242 -4.11 2.33 4.30
N TYR A 243 -5.14 1.73 3.75
CA TYR A 243 -6.00 0.77 4.45
C TYR A 243 -5.82 -0.60 3.83
N PHE A 244 -5.58 -1.63 4.64
CA PHE A 244 -5.45 -3.01 4.17
C PHE A 244 -6.34 -3.98 4.95
N SER A 245 -6.77 -5.05 4.29
CA SER A 245 -7.45 -6.20 4.91
C SER A 245 -7.32 -7.44 4.03
N GLY A 246 -7.85 -8.59 4.47
CA GLY A 246 -7.80 -9.82 3.67
C GLY A 246 -6.37 -10.25 3.32
N VAL A 247 -5.40 -9.98 4.20
CA VAL A 247 -3.99 -10.25 3.94
C VAL A 247 -3.64 -11.67 4.35
N TYR A 248 -3.24 -12.52 3.40
CA TYR A 248 -2.79 -13.88 3.67
C TYR A 248 -2.03 -14.46 2.47
N VAL A 249 -1.33 -15.57 2.68
CA VAL A 249 -0.74 -16.36 1.60
C VAL A 249 -1.37 -17.73 1.61
N GLU A 250 -1.81 -18.21 0.44
CA GLU A 250 -2.29 -19.58 0.26
C GLU A 250 -1.45 -20.36 -0.74
N GLY A 251 -1.53 -21.68 -0.64
CA GLY A 251 -0.98 -22.66 -1.57
C GLY A 251 -2.09 -23.57 -2.13
N GLY A 252 -1.81 -24.30 -3.21
CA GLY A 252 -2.79 -25.18 -3.86
C GLY A 252 -3.66 -24.51 -4.91
N GLY A 253 -4.85 -24.01 -4.54
CA GLY A 253 -5.79 -23.36 -5.46
C GLY A 253 -6.08 -21.92 -5.05
N LEU A 254 -6.51 -21.08 -5.98
CA LEU A 254 -6.87 -19.70 -5.70
C LEU A 254 -8.29 -19.61 -5.10
N THR A 255 -8.40 -18.91 -3.98
CA THR A 255 -9.66 -18.41 -3.43
C THR A 255 -9.99 -17.06 -4.08
N THR A 256 -10.97 -17.03 -4.97
CA THR A 256 -11.35 -15.77 -5.66
C THR A 256 -12.28 -14.89 -4.84
N GLY A 257 -13.05 -15.47 -3.92
CA GLY A 257 -14.00 -14.72 -3.10
C GLY A 257 -13.31 -13.86 -2.06
N VAL A 258 -13.62 -12.57 -2.03
CA VAL A 258 -13.02 -11.58 -1.11
C VAL A 258 -13.34 -11.84 0.37
N SER A 259 -14.33 -12.69 0.65
CA SER A 259 -14.64 -13.17 1.99
C SER A 259 -13.57 -14.11 2.57
N GLY A 260 -12.55 -14.47 1.79
CA GLY A 260 -11.49 -15.40 2.16
C GLY A 260 -11.96 -16.86 2.20
N PRO A 261 -11.02 -17.81 2.44
CA PRO A 261 -11.34 -19.23 2.52
C PRO A 261 -12.35 -19.52 3.64
N GLY A 262 -13.42 -20.24 3.32
CA GLY A 262 -14.50 -20.56 4.27
C GLY A 262 -15.54 -19.47 4.49
N GLY A 263 -15.39 -18.30 3.85
CA GLY A 263 -16.46 -17.30 3.75
C GLY A 263 -17.55 -17.80 2.79
N GLY A 264 -18.78 -17.95 3.27
CA GLY A 264 -19.87 -18.52 2.48
C GLY A 264 -20.15 -17.70 1.22
N GLY A 265 -19.73 -18.22 0.07
CA GLY A 265 -20.03 -17.62 -1.23
C GLY A 265 -21.54 -17.58 -1.47
N SER A 266 -22.13 -16.39 -1.46
CA SER A 266 -23.46 -16.19 -2.03
C SER A 266 -23.32 -16.02 -3.53
N SER A 267 -23.41 -17.13 -4.25
CA SER A 267 -23.89 -17.12 -5.63
C SER A 267 -25.29 -16.52 -5.65
N GLY A 268 -25.40 -15.22 -5.94
CA GLY A 268 -26.64 -14.46 -5.96
C GLY A 268 -26.97 -13.96 -7.35
N SER A 269 -27.53 -14.85 -8.18
CA SER A 269 -28.21 -14.47 -9.43
C SER A 269 -29.35 -13.50 -9.13
N SER A 270 -29.48 -12.48 -9.98
CA SER A 270 -30.57 -11.52 -10.00
C SER A 270 -31.93 -12.22 -10.12
N SER A 271 -32.83 -11.99 -9.16
CA SER A 271 -34.26 -12.14 -9.39
C SER A 271 -35.08 -11.17 -8.53
N SER A 272 -35.84 -10.35 -9.24
CA SER A 272 -36.83 -9.39 -8.75
C SER A 272 -38.08 -10.08 -8.19
N SER A 273 -38.67 -9.49 -7.14
CA SER A 273 -40.05 -9.60 -6.61
C SER A 273 -40.01 -9.77 -5.09
N SER A 274 -40.88 -9.21 -4.26
CA SER A 274 -41.99 -8.28 -4.40
C SER A 274 -42.30 -7.79 -2.98
N SER A 275 -42.67 -6.52 -2.89
CA SER A 275 -43.15 -5.82 -1.69
C SER A 275 -44.22 -6.56 -0.89
N SER A 276 -44.07 -6.56 0.44
CA SER A 276 -45.21 -6.63 1.36
C SER A 276 -45.00 -5.62 2.50
N ALA A 277 -45.95 -4.69 2.56
CA ALA A 277 -46.00 -3.56 3.46
C ALA A 277 -46.43 -3.96 4.88
N VAL A 278 -45.95 -3.23 5.88
CA VAL A 278 -46.74 -2.93 7.08
C VAL A 278 -46.48 -1.51 7.56
N ALA A 279 -47.57 -0.74 7.60
CA ALA A 279 -47.82 0.57 8.21
C ALA A 279 -47.53 0.57 9.74
N SER A 280 -47.43 1.66 10.50
CA SER A 280 -47.46 3.13 10.35
C SER A 280 -47.12 3.69 11.75
N SER A 281 -46.41 4.81 11.86
CA SER A 281 -46.85 5.91 12.74
C SER A 281 -46.12 7.20 12.40
N THR A 282 -46.93 8.17 12.01
CA THR A 282 -46.65 9.58 11.75
C THR A 282 -46.24 10.35 13.00
N ALA A 283 -45.25 11.24 12.86
CA ALA A 283 -45.31 12.58 13.46
C ALA A 283 -44.49 13.57 12.61
N THR A 284 -45.22 14.46 11.96
CA THR A 284 -44.76 15.60 11.16
C THR A 284 -44.17 16.69 12.05
N SER A 285 -43.03 17.27 11.67
CA SER A 285 -42.75 18.68 11.99
C SER A 285 -41.80 19.28 10.96
N SER A 286 -42.38 20.04 10.04
CA SER A 286 -41.71 20.91 9.09
C SER A 286 -41.25 22.19 9.78
N ARG A 287 -39.98 22.57 9.63
CA ARG A 287 -39.56 23.95 9.84
C ARG A 287 -38.56 24.40 8.78
N SER A 288 -39.06 25.31 7.95
CA SER A 288 -38.33 26.14 7.00
C SER A 288 -37.65 27.30 7.74
N THR A 289 -36.38 27.56 7.46
CA THR A 289 -35.72 28.85 7.72
C THR A 289 -34.66 29.15 6.67
N THR A 290 -35.07 29.95 5.68
CA THR A 290 -34.41 31.14 5.11
C THR A 290 -32.89 31.26 5.14
N LEU A 291 -32.33 31.38 3.92
CA LEU A 291 -31.02 31.96 3.62
C LEU A 291 -30.89 33.39 4.18
N SER A 292 -29.74 33.69 4.78
CA SER A 292 -29.28 35.05 5.03
C SER A 292 -28.06 35.34 4.16
N THR A 293 -28.23 36.30 3.26
CA THR A 293 -27.20 36.96 2.46
C THR A 293 -26.40 37.91 3.35
N SER A 294 -25.08 37.86 3.31
CA SER A 294 -24.20 38.89 3.87
C SER A 294 -23.17 39.32 2.84
N THR A 295 -23.35 40.55 2.37
CA THR A 295 -22.51 41.31 1.46
C THR A 295 -21.42 42.10 2.20
N VAL A 296 -20.21 42.03 1.62
CA VAL A 296 -19.14 43.06 1.50
C VAL A 296 -18.44 43.57 2.77
N SER A 297 -17.10 43.45 2.76
CA SER A 297 -16.14 44.51 3.11
C SER A 297 -14.74 44.17 2.57
N THR A 298 -14.44 44.62 1.35
CA THR A 298 -13.08 44.69 0.80
C THR A 298 -12.35 45.87 1.42
N THR A 299 -11.19 45.64 2.03
CA THR A 299 -10.27 46.71 2.44
C THR A 299 -8.93 46.52 1.75
N SER A 300 -8.73 47.27 0.67
CA SER A 300 -7.45 47.45 -0.02
C SER A 300 -6.58 48.44 0.75
N LYS A 301 -5.35 48.05 1.12
CA LYS A 301 -4.30 48.98 1.53
C LYS A 301 -3.22 49.04 0.45
N SER A 302 -3.07 50.24 -0.09
CA SER A 302 -2.12 50.64 -1.12
C SER A 302 -0.67 50.62 -0.64
N ALA A 303 0.20 50.41 -1.63
CA ALA A 303 1.63 50.62 -1.61
C ALA A 303 2.00 52.09 -1.33
N SER A 304 3.14 52.28 -0.66
CA SER A 304 3.90 53.54 -0.66
C SER A 304 5.36 53.25 -1.01
N SER A 305 5.78 53.88 -2.11
CA SER A 305 7.15 54.01 -2.61
C SER A 305 7.84 55.22 -1.97
N VAL A 306 9.11 55.11 -1.54
CA VAL A 306 10.05 56.24 -1.45
C VAL A 306 11.49 55.76 -1.72
N SER A 307 12.14 56.52 -2.61
CA SER A 307 13.53 56.69 -3.09
C SER A 307 14.72 56.18 -2.26
N THR A 308 15.70 55.50 -2.86
CA THR A 308 16.91 56.01 -3.57
C THR A 308 17.98 56.65 -2.66
N ALA A 309 19.11 55.97 -2.51
CA ALA A 309 20.44 56.58 -2.39
C ALA A 309 21.50 55.63 -2.99
N SER A 310 22.28 56.15 -3.92
CA SER A 310 23.43 55.50 -4.56
C SER A 310 24.74 56.04 -4.00
N SER A 311 25.72 55.15 -3.83
CA SER A 311 27.17 55.40 -4.03
C SER A 311 27.83 54.02 -4.22
N ALA A 312 28.33 53.66 -5.42
CA ALA A 312 29.69 53.92 -5.93
C ALA A 312 30.80 53.55 -4.92
N THR A 313 31.91 52.85 -5.19
CA THR A 313 32.56 52.18 -6.33
C THR A 313 33.80 51.52 -5.70
N ALA A 314 34.18 50.28 -6.06
CA ALA A 314 35.58 49.86 -6.20
C ALA A 314 35.68 48.40 -6.66
N SER A 315 36.19 48.22 -7.89
CA SER A 315 36.78 46.98 -8.37
C SER A 315 38.24 46.86 -7.91
N SER A 316 38.67 45.66 -7.54
CA SER A 316 40.04 45.19 -7.78
C SER A 316 40.12 43.66 -7.74
N THR A 317 40.34 43.08 -8.91
CA THR A 317 41.03 41.79 -9.10
C THR A 317 42.52 41.96 -8.89
N CYS A 318 43.22 40.96 -8.31
CA CYS A 318 44.57 40.48 -8.66
C CYS A 318 45.04 39.36 -7.71
N SER A 319 45.80 38.43 -8.29
CA SER A 319 46.16 37.09 -7.83
C SER A 319 47.36 36.98 -6.88
N ALA A 320 47.55 35.74 -6.37
CA ALA A 320 48.80 34.98 -6.21
C ALA A 320 49.51 34.87 -4.82
N ALA A 321 49.60 33.61 -4.38
CA ALA A 321 50.78 32.88 -3.87
C ALA A 321 51.55 33.33 -2.61
N ASN A 322 51.56 32.45 -1.60
CA ASN A 322 52.72 31.86 -0.89
C ASN A 322 52.18 31.06 0.32
N VAL A 323 52.25 29.73 0.39
CA VAL A 323 53.40 28.88 0.78
C VAL A 323 54.19 29.41 1.99
N CYS A 324 54.04 28.72 3.12
CA CYS A 324 55.15 28.40 4.01
C CYS A 324 54.96 27.00 4.61
N LYS A 325 55.78 26.05 4.12
CA LYS A 325 56.17 24.78 4.75
C LYS A 325 56.92 25.10 6.06
N LYS A 326 56.90 24.26 7.11
CA LYS A 326 57.77 23.09 7.41
C LYS A 326 57.69 22.92 8.97
N GLU A 327 57.88 21.81 9.68
CA GLU A 327 58.50 20.51 9.42
C GLU A 327 58.30 19.57 10.64
N GLY A 328 58.29 18.25 10.39
CA GLY A 328 58.81 17.16 11.26
C GLY A 328 57.92 16.67 12.41
N SER A 329 57.82 15.38 12.74
CA SER A 329 58.48 14.11 12.31
C SER A 329 57.57 12.96 12.79
N ASP A 330 57.21 11.98 11.97
CA ASP A 330 57.88 10.68 11.82
C ASP A 330 57.91 9.86 13.13
N ASP A 331 57.03 8.86 13.27
CA ASP A 331 57.48 7.47 13.45
C ASP A 331 56.36 6.44 13.18
N SER A 332 56.83 5.33 12.64
CA SER A 332 56.21 4.11 12.16
C SER A 332 55.50 3.25 13.23
N GLN A 333 54.52 2.43 12.82
CA GLN A 333 54.62 0.95 12.83
C GLN A 333 53.29 0.28 12.45
N VAL A 334 53.45 -0.73 11.59
CA VAL A 334 52.52 -1.73 11.11
C VAL A 334 52.28 -2.76 12.21
N LEU A 335 51.02 -3.17 12.45
CA LEU A 335 50.70 -4.53 12.90
C LEU A 335 49.37 -4.97 12.28
N GLU A 336 49.48 -5.95 11.39
CA GLU A 336 48.42 -6.89 11.03
C GLU A 336 48.03 -7.72 12.26
N GLU A 337 46.75 -7.99 12.47
CA GLU A 337 46.32 -9.26 13.05
C GLU A 337 44.92 -9.61 12.56
N GLU A 338 44.87 -10.60 11.65
CA GLU A 338 43.70 -11.43 11.38
C GLU A 338 43.41 -12.30 12.61
N VAL A 339 42.15 -12.37 13.05
CA VAL A 339 41.62 -13.54 13.75
C VAL A 339 40.19 -13.79 13.30
N TYR A 340 40.01 -14.95 12.66
CA TYR A 340 38.83 -15.80 12.43
C TYR A 340 37.44 -15.32 12.88
#